data_AF-S0KP60-F1
#
_entry.id   AF-S0KP60-F1
#
_cell.length_a   1.000
_cell.length_b   1.000
_cell.length_c   1.000
_cell.angle_alpha   90.00
_cell.angle_beta   90.00
_cell.angle_gamma   90.00
#
_symmetry.space_group_name_H-M   'P 1'
#
loop_
_entity.id
_entity.type
_entity.pdbx_description
1 polymer ?
#
loop_
_entity_poly.entity_id
_entity_poly.type
_entity_poly.pdbx_seq_one_letter_code
_entity_poly.pdbx_strand_id
1 'polypeptide(L)' 'MILEEIIIREAQVEDASAIIEFFKLVTKETENLLLTYEDIMNISIEDEEKILSMTLKNPKSIFLVAVKRNQNFRDC' A
#
# COMPACT_ATOMS: atom_id res chain seq x y z
N MET A 1 24.93 -6.22 13.41
CA MET A 1 23.91 -5.17 13.52
C MET A 1 23.37 -4.94 12.12
N ILE A 2 22.18 -5.46 11.80
CA ILE A 2 21.56 -5.20 10.51
C ILE A 2 20.92 -3.82 10.66
N LEU A 3 21.41 -2.84 9.90
CA LEU A 3 20.74 -1.54 9.84
C LEU A 3 19.40 -1.79 9.13
N GLU A 4 18.28 -1.68 9.83
CA GLU A 4 16.97 -1.67 9.19
C GLU A 4 16.87 -0.39 8.36
N GLU A 5 17.08 -0.52 7.06
CA GLU A 5 16.96 0.61 6.14
C GLU A 5 15.49 0.78 5.75
N ILE A 6 14.96 1.98 5.99
CA ILE A 6 13.63 2.37 5.54
C ILE A 6 13.79 3.12 4.23
N ILE A 7 13.08 2.65 3.20
CA ILE A 7 13.03 3.27 1.89
C ILE A 7 11.66 3.92 1.74
N ILE A 8 11.64 5.23 1.49
CA ILE A 8 10.42 5.97 1.14
C ILE A 8 10.47 6.25 -0.35
N ARG A 9 9.45 5.82 -1.09
CA ARG A 9 9.35 6.02 -2.54
C ARG A 9 7.90 6.15 -2.99
N GLU A 10 7.70 6.61 -4.21
CA GLU A 10 6.39 6.53 -4.87
C GLU A 10 5.97 5.07 -5.05
N ALA A 11 4.70 4.78 -4.77
CA ALA A 11 4.08 3.48 -4.99
C ALA A 11 4.09 3.16 -6.49
N GLN A 12 4.40 1.91 -6.82
CA GLN A 12 4.33 1.39 -8.17
C GLN A 12 3.12 0.46 -8.29
N VAL A 13 2.68 0.16 -9.51
CA VAL A 13 1.51 -0.71 -9.75
C VAL A 13 1.71 -2.08 -9.09
N GLU A 14 2.93 -2.58 -9.07
CA GLU A 14 3.28 -3.88 -8.47
C GLU A 14 3.19 -3.90 -6.94
N ASP A 15 2.98 -2.75 -6.29
CA ASP A 15 2.78 -2.68 -4.84
C ASP A 15 1.32 -2.93 -4.42
N ALA A 16 0.38 -3.02 -5.37
CA ALA A 16 -1.07 -3.09 -5.11
C ALA A 16 -1.45 -4.19 -4.10
N SER A 17 -0.99 -5.43 -4.31
CA SER A 17 -1.28 -6.57 -3.42
C SER A 17 -0.84 -6.27 -1.98
N ALA A 18 0.35 -5.72 -1.84
CA ALA A 18 0.97 -5.49 -0.55
C ALA A 18 0.38 -4.28 0.19
N ILE A 19 -0.09 -3.28 -0.54
CA ILE A 19 -0.88 -2.17 -0.01
C ILE A 19 -2.23 -2.68 0.52
N ILE A 20 -2.91 -3.56 -0.22
CA ILE A 20 -4.16 -4.19 0.24
C ILE A 20 -3.92 -4.99 1.54
N GLU A 21 -2.87 -5.81 1.59
CA GLU A 21 -2.53 -6.56 2.82
C GLU A 21 -2.19 -5.63 3.99
N PHE A 22 -1.46 -4.55 3.74
CA PHE A 22 -1.21 -3.53 4.76
C PHE A 22 -2.50 -2.87 5.25
N PHE A 23 -3.43 -2.53 4.34
CA PHE A 23 -4.73 -1.99 4.71
C PHE A 23 -5.59 -2.97 5.51
N LYS A 24 -5.58 -4.27 5.17
CA LYS A 24 -6.25 -5.30 5.98
C LYS A 24 -5.73 -5.36 7.41
N LEU A 25 -4.43 -5.11 7.61
CA LEU A 25 -3.83 -5.05 8.94
C LEU A 25 -4.28 -3.81 9.69
N VAL A 26 -4.02 -2.61 9.16
CA VAL A 26 -4.26 -1.35 9.90
C VAL A 26 -5.73 -1.08 10.16
N THR A 27 -6.63 -1.53 9.27
CA THR A 27 -8.09 -1.40 9.47
C THR A 27 -8.62 -2.27 10.62
N LYS A 28 -7.85 -3.27 11.08
CA LYS A 28 -8.17 -4.04 12.31
C LYS A 28 -7.58 -3.44 13.57
N GLU A 29 -6.57 -2.58 13.44
CA GLU A 29 -5.88 -1.97 14.59
C GLU A 29 -6.60 -0.75 15.14
N THR A 30 -7.45 -0.10 14.33
CA THR A 30 -8.11 1.15 14.71
C THR A 30 -9.44 1.39 13.99
N GLU A 31 -10.35 2.08 14.66
CA GLU A 31 -11.63 2.56 14.09
C GLU A 31 -11.56 4.03 13.64
N ASN A 32 -10.36 4.64 13.64
CA ASN A 32 -10.18 6.05 13.28
C ASN A 32 -10.18 6.30 11.75
N LEU A 33 -10.19 5.24 10.95
CA LEU A 33 -10.18 5.32 9.49
C LEU A 33 -11.61 5.28 8.95
N LEU A 34 -11.88 6.07 7.93
CA LEU A 34 -13.13 5.96 7.16
C LEU A 34 -13.18 4.65 6.37
N LEU A 35 -12.02 4.14 5.98
CA LEU A 35 -11.86 2.86 5.31
C LEU A 35 -11.93 1.74 6.34
N THR A 36 -12.92 0.85 6.22
CA THR A 36 -13.10 -0.28 7.14
C THR A 36 -12.44 -1.55 6.62
N TYR A 37 -12.28 -2.54 7.52
CA TYR A 37 -11.81 -3.87 7.12
C TYR A 37 -12.75 -4.53 6.10
N GLU A 38 -14.06 -4.36 6.26
CA GLU A 38 -15.07 -4.91 5.33
C GLU A 38 -14.97 -4.28 3.95
N ASP A 39 -14.70 -2.98 3.87
CA ASP A 39 -14.46 -2.28 2.59
C ASP A 39 -13.26 -2.87 1.86
N ILE A 40 -12.14 -3.06 2.57
CA ILE A 40 -10.90 -3.57 1.97
C ILE A 40 -11.01 -5.01 1.50
N MET A 41 -11.81 -5.84 2.17
CA MET A 41 -12.06 -7.21 1.73
C MET A 41 -12.83 -7.29 0.40
N ASN A 42 -13.47 -6.19 -0.02
CA ASN A 42 -14.18 -6.09 -1.30
C ASN A 42 -13.36 -5.44 -2.41
N ILE A 43 -12.16 -4.91 -2.12
CA ILE A 43 -11.27 -4.32 -3.11
C ILE A 43 -10.48 -5.43 -3.81
N SER A 44 -10.55 -5.45 -5.14
CA SER A 44 -9.72 -6.33 -5.97
C SER A 44 -8.33 -5.74 -6.18
N ILE A 45 -7.33 -6.61 -6.41
CA ILE A 45 -5.97 -6.17 -6.75
C ILE A 45 -6.01 -5.32 -8.03
N GLU A 46 -6.82 -5.73 -9.02
CA GLU A 46 -6.95 -5.05 -10.30
C GLU A 46 -7.52 -3.63 -10.17
N ASP A 47 -8.38 -3.37 -9.18
CA ASP A 47 -8.92 -2.04 -8.93
C ASP A 47 -7.88 -1.14 -8.24
N GLU A 48 -7.09 -1.67 -7.30
CA GLU A 48 -5.99 -0.94 -6.69
C GLU A 48 -4.89 -0.62 -7.71
N GLU A 49 -4.54 -1.55 -8.60
CA GLU A 49 -3.61 -1.33 -9.71
C GLU A 49 -4.05 -0.17 -10.61
N LYS A 50 -5.36 -0.04 -10.88
CA LYS A 50 -5.92 1.09 -11.65
C LYS A 50 -5.75 2.39 -10.88
N ILE A 51 -6.01 2.41 -9.58
CA ILE A 51 -5.86 3.61 -8.73
C ILE A 51 -4.40 4.09 -8.72
N LEU A 52 -3.45 3.17 -8.52
CA LEU A 52 -2.02 3.47 -8.57
C LEU A 52 -1.60 3.97 -9.95
N SER A 53 -2.06 3.31 -11.02
CA SER A 53 -1.81 3.74 -12.40
C SER A 53 -2.34 5.14 -12.70
N MET A 54 -3.50 5.51 -12.16
CA MET A 54 -4.07 6.85 -12.31
C MET A 54 -3.26 7.89 -11.53
N THR A 55 -2.80 7.53 -10.33
CA THR A 55 -1.97 8.40 -9.48
C THR A 55 -0.62 8.70 -10.12
N LEU A 56 0.08 7.67 -10.63
CA LEU A 56 1.36 7.80 -11.32
C LEU A 56 1.31 8.70 -12.57
N LYS A 57 0.15 8.76 -13.24
CA LYS A 57 -0.06 9.60 -14.42
C LYS A 57 -0.49 11.03 -14.08
N ASN A 58 -0.83 11.30 -12.81
CA ASN A 58 -1.33 12.59 -12.38
C ASN A 58 -0.21 13.43 -11.74
N PRO A 59 0.28 14.49 -12.41
CA PRO A 59 1.38 15.31 -11.88
C PRO A 59 1.03 16.12 -10.62
N LYS A 60 -0.23 16.08 -10.18
CA LYS A 60 -0.73 16.76 -8.96
C LYS A 60 -1.06 15.78 -7.83
N SER A 61 -0.79 14.49 -8.00
CA SER A 61 -1.03 13.46 -6.99
C SER A 61 0.26 12.67 -6.76
N ILE A 62 0.45 12.19 -5.54
CA ILE A 62 1.53 11.28 -5.20
C ILE A 62 1.03 10.27 -4.17
N PHE A 63 1.33 9.00 -4.39
CA PHE A 63 1.10 7.95 -3.40
C PHE A 63 2.46 7.46 -2.93
N LEU A 64 2.77 7.60 -1.64
CA LEU A 64 4.05 7.21 -1.07
C LEU A 64 3.91 5.93 -0.26
N VAL A 65 4.92 5.06 -0.36
CA VAL A 65 5.09 3.89 0.50
C VAL A 65 6.41 3.99 1.27
N ALA A 66 6.39 3.51 2.51
CA ALA A 66 7.58 3.36 3.35
C ALA A 66 7.80 1.87 3.60
N VAL A 67 8.93 1.34 3.11
CA VAL A 67 9.22 -0.10 3.13
C VAL A 67 10.53 -0.39 3.84
N LYS A 68 10.62 -1.47 4.61
CA LYS A 68 11.89 -1.93 5.21
C LYS A 68 12.67 -2.75 4.19
N ARG A 69 13.95 -2.46 3.94
CA ARG A 69 14.79 -3.07 2.88
C ARG A 69 14.89 -4.61 2.95
N ASN A 70 14.63 -5.23 4.10
CA ASN A 70 14.63 -6.69 4.30
C ASN A 70 13.22 -7.31 4.44
N GLN A 71 12.17 -6.51 4.30
CA GLN A 71 10.81 -6.96 4.03
C GLN A 71 10.41 -6.31 2.72
N ASN A 72 10.66 -7.01 1.60
CA ASN A 72 10.02 -6.60 0.38
C ASN A 72 8.51 -6.66 0.63
N PHE A 73 7.79 -5.58 0.31
CA PHE A 73 6.33 -5.63 0.18
C PHE A 73 5.88 -6.75 -0.79
N ARG A 74 6.81 -7.32 -1.58
CA ARG A 74 6.59 -8.38 -2.57
C ARG A 74 6.42 -9.80 -2.03
N ASP A 75 6.65 -10.05 -0.74
CA ASP A 75 6.69 -11.41 -0.16
C ASP A 75 5.56 -11.70 0.85
N CYS A 76 4.45 -10.95 0.82
CA CYS A 76 3.24 -11.22 1.61
C CYS A 76 2.04 -11.49 0.69
#